data_AF-T2T0Y0-F1
#
_entry.id   AF-T2T0Y0-F1
#
_cell.length_a   1.000
_cell.length_b   1.000
_cell.length_c   1.000
_cell.angle_alpha   90.00
_cell.angle_beta   90.00
_cell.angle_gamma   90.00
#
_symmetry.space_group_name_H-M   'P 1'
#
loop_
_entity.id
_entity.type
_entity.pdbx_description
1 polymer ?
#
loop_
_entity_poly.entity_id
_entity_poly.type
_entity_poly.pdbx_seq_one_letter_code
_entity_poly.pdbx_strand_id
1 'polypeptide(L)'
;MKARGFKAKMRGFKIFSGSAHPAFGKEVSKHLGVPLSKAVIGKFSDGEINIQISESVRGKDIFIIQPTCVPVNDNLMELLVMVDALRRSSANSITAVLPYFGYARQDRKAAPRVPITAKMVANLMQEVGI
;
A
#
# COMPACT_ATOMS: atom_id res chain seq x y z
N MET A 1 25.11 -10.20 37.87
CA MET A 1 23.93 -9.79 37.07
C MET A 1 24.39 -9.50 35.64
N LYS A 2 24.04 -10.34 34.65
CA LYS A 2 24.29 -10.05 33.23
C LYS A 2 23.18 -9.15 32.71
N ALA A 3 23.54 -7.95 32.24
CA ALA A 3 22.62 -7.05 31.56
C ALA A 3 22.01 -7.77 30.35
N ARG A 4 20.68 -7.96 30.38
CA ARG A 4 19.90 -8.41 29.22
C ARG A 4 19.96 -7.29 28.18
N GLY A 5 20.88 -7.41 27.23
CA GLY A 5 20.90 -6.55 26.05
C GLY A 5 19.60 -6.72 25.28
N PHE A 6 18.80 -5.66 25.20
CA PHE A 6 17.63 -5.59 24.34
C PHE A 6 18.12 -5.52 22.88
N LYS A 7 18.45 -6.68 22.28
CA LYS A 7 18.63 -6.75 20.82
C LYS A 7 17.25 -6.52 20.20
N ALA A 8 16.98 -5.30 19.74
CA ALA A 8 15.90 -5.07 18.80
C ALA A 8 16.11 -6.01 17.61
N LYS A 9 15.25 -7.02 17.48
CA LYS A 9 15.26 -7.92 16.34
C LYS A 9 15.02 -7.04 15.11
N MET A 10 16.03 -6.84 14.25
CA MET A 10 15.84 -6.13 12.98
C MET A 10 14.76 -6.88 12.21
N ARG A 11 13.56 -6.29 12.15
CA ARG A 11 12.47 -6.78 11.31
C ARG A 11 12.87 -6.44 9.88
N GLY A 12 12.91 -7.45 9.02
CA GLY A 12 13.17 -7.18 7.60
C GLY A 12 11.99 -6.42 7.00
N PHE A 13 12.24 -5.61 5.98
CA PHE A 13 11.18 -4.95 5.24
C PHE A 13 11.01 -5.54 3.84
N LYS A 14 9.85 -5.28 3.23
CA LYS A 14 9.52 -5.66 1.86
C LYS A 14 8.87 -4.49 1.14
N ILE A 15 9.15 -4.37 -0.15
CA ILE A 15 8.58 -3.34 -1.01
C ILE A 15 7.70 -4.02 -2.05
N PHE A 16 6.45 -3.60 -2.14
CA PHE A 16 5.54 -3.94 -3.22
C PHE A 16 5.32 -2.70 -4.10
N SER A 17 5.08 -2.93 -5.39
CA SER A 17 4.62 -1.90 -6.32
C SER A 17 3.27 -2.35 -6.86
N GLY A 18 2.28 -1.47 -6.82
CA GLY A 18 1.04 -1.67 -7.57
C GLY A 18 1.23 -1.45 -9.07
N SER A 19 0.12 -1.56 -9.80
CA SER A 19 0.04 -1.45 -11.25
C SER A 19 0.05 0.00 -11.77
N ALA A 20 -0.18 1.00 -10.91
CA ALA A 20 -0.30 2.40 -11.35
C ALA A 20 1.02 2.97 -11.89
N HIS A 21 2.17 2.57 -11.33
CA HIS A 21 3.47 2.99 -11.84
C HIS A 21 4.62 1.99 -11.53
N PRO A 22 4.66 0.83 -12.19
CA PRO A 22 5.65 -0.23 -11.89
C PRO A 22 7.10 0.19 -12.12
N ALA A 23 7.35 1.10 -13.07
CA ALA A 23 8.69 1.61 -13.36
C ALA A 23 9.29 2.36 -12.15
N PHE A 24 8.50 3.26 -11.53
CA PHE A 24 8.95 3.98 -10.33
C PHE A 24 9.22 3.04 -9.15
N GLY A 25 8.37 2.03 -8.95
CA GLY A 25 8.62 1.00 -7.94
C GLY A 25 9.96 0.27 -8.16
N LYS A 26 10.28 -0.06 -9.41
CA LYS A 26 11.58 -0.67 -9.76
C LYS A 26 12.75 0.26 -9.47
N GLU A 27 12.64 1.55 -9.81
CA GLU A 27 13.67 2.55 -9.52
C GLU A 27 13.96 2.68 -8.02
N VAL A 28 12.91 2.81 -7.20
CA VAL A 28 13.03 2.86 -5.73
C VAL A 28 13.70 1.59 -5.19
N SER A 29 13.27 0.41 -5.68
CA SER A 29 13.83 -0.89 -5.28
C SER A 29 15.33 -1.00 -5.60
N LYS A 30 15.73 -0.51 -6.79
CA LYS A 30 17.12 -0.48 -7.23
C LYS A 30 17.96 0.47 -6.38
N HIS A 31 17.42 1.65 -6.04
CA HIS A 31 18.11 2.62 -5.20
C HIS A 31 18.34 2.11 -3.77
N LEU A 32 17.38 1.36 -3.23
CA LEU A 32 17.46 0.77 -1.89
C LEU A 32 18.22 -0.57 -1.83
N GLY A 33 18.60 -1.14 -2.98
CA GLY A 33 19.28 -2.44 -3.04
C GLY A 33 18.41 -3.61 -2.57
N VAL A 34 17.09 -3.48 -2.62
CA VAL A 34 16.13 -4.51 -2.19
C VAL A 34 15.19 -4.82 -3.35
N PRO A 35 15.04 -6.10 -3.76
CA PRO A 35 14.14 -6.44 -4.85
C PRO A 35 12.68 -6.19 -4.49
N LEU A 36 11.87 -5.81 -5.49
CA LEU A 36 10.42 -5.81 -5.33
C LEU A 36 9.92 -7.20 -4.96
N SER A 37 9.01 -7.23 -4.01
CA SER A 37 8.32 -8.43 -3.58
C SER A 37 7.29 -8.86 -4.62
N LYS A 38 7.07 -10.17 -4.72
CA LYS A 38 6.21 -10.78 -5.73
C LYS A 38 4.76 -10.79 -5.26
N ALA A 39 3.88 -10.26 -6.09
CA ALA A 39 2.44 -10.41 -5.99
C ALA A 39 1.86 -10.57 -7.40
N VAL A 40 0.80 -11.38 -7.51
CA VAL A 40 -0.06 -11.37 -8.69
C VAL A 40 -1.03 -10.22 -8.51
N ILE A 41 -1.08 -9.34 -9.50
CA ILE A 41 -2.00 -8.21 -9.57
C ILE A 41 -2.70 -8.30 -10.91
N GLY A 42 -4.02 -8.39 -10.89
CA GLY A 42 -4.81 -8.51 -12.11
C GLY A 42 -6.27 -8.19 -11.89
N LYS A 43 -7.08 -8.53 -12.87
CA LYS A 43 -8.53 -8.39 -12.83
C LYS A 43 -9.21 -9.68 -13.25
N PHE A 44 -10.35 -9.99 -12.63
CA PHE A 44 -11.27 -11.01 -13.11
C PHE A 44 -11.98 -10.53 -14.39
N SER A 45 -12.73 -11.42 -15.06
CA SER A 45 -13.39 -11.12 -16.33
C SER A 45 -14.46 -10.03 -16.23
N ASP A 46 -15.02 -9.81 -15.05
CA ASP A 46 -15.98 -8.74 -14.74
C ASP A 46 -15.31 -7.42 -14.32
N GLY A 47 -13.97 -7.41 -14.22
CA GLY A 47 -13.18 -6.23 -13.85
C GLY A 47 -12.84 -6.10 -12.38
N GLU A 48 -13.30 -7.01 -11.51
CA GLU A 48 -12.93 -7.03 -10.10
C GLU A 48 -11.42 -7.25 -9.91
N ILE A 49 -10.83 -6.56 -8.94
CA ILE A 49 -9.39 -6.64 -8.69
C ILE A 49 -9.05 -7.95 -8.00
N ASN A 50 -8.06 -8.66 -8.54
CA ASN A 50 -7.50 -9.88 -7.97
C ASN A 50 -6.07 -9.61 -7.49
N ILE A 51 -5.80 -9.90 -6.22
CA ILE A 51 -4.46 -9.80 -5.63
C ILE A 51 -4.10 -11.08 -4.89
N GLN A 52 -2.90 -11.60 -5.16
CA GLN A 52 -2.32 -12.73 -4.43
C GLN A 52 -0.86 -12.44 -4.08
N ILE A 53 -0.56 -12.33 -2.78
CA ILE A 53 0.81 -12.18 -2.29
C ILE A 53 1.56 -13.51 -2.48
N SER A 54 2.67 -13.48 -3.23
CA SER A 54 3.35 -14.71 -3.68
C SER A 54 4.50 -15.17 -2.77
N GLU A 55 4.72 -14.49 -1.65
CA GLU A 55 5.78 -14.82 -0.70
C GLU A 55 5.43 -14.43 0.74
N SER A 56 6.17 -14.98 1.72
CA SER A 56 5.88 -14.72 3.13
C SER A 56 6.21 -13.28 3.53
N VAL A 57 5.22 -12.60 4.11
CA VAL A 57 5.30 -11.23 4.66
C VAL A 57 5.18 -11.19 6.18
N ARG A 58 5.06 -12.36 6.84
CA ARG A 58 4.80 -12.47 8.28
C ARG A 58 5.87 -11.74 9.09
N GLY A 59 5.43 -10.79 9.91
CA GLY A 59 6.30 -10.02 10.81
C GLY A 59 7.29 -9.07 10.10
N LYS A 60 7.08 -8.79 8.82
CA LYS A 60 7.88 -7.84 8.02
C LYS A 60 7.19 -6.48 7.97
N ASP A 61 7.99 -5.43 7.85
CA ASP A 61 7.50 -4.07 7.60
C ASP A 61 7.29 -3.91 6.10
N ILE A 62 6.09 -3.53 5.68
CA ILE A 62 5.70 -3.52 4.28
C ILE A 62 5.54 -2.10 3.78
N PHE A 63 6.16 -1.82 2.62
CA PHE A 63 5.99 -0.56 1.89
C PHE A 63 5.30 -0.84 0.57
N ILE A 64 4.20 -0.16 0.29
CA ILE A 64 3.45 -0.30 -0.96
C ILE A 64 3.58 0.99 -1.74
N ILE A 65 4.21 0.95 -2.91
CA ILE A 65 4.29 2.08 -3.83
C ILE A 65 3.10 2.01 -4.77
N GLN A 66 2.14 2.92 -4.58
CA GLN A 66 0.95 3.01 -5.42
C GLN A 66 0.45 4.45 -5.53
N PRO A 67 0.82 5.22 -6.57
CA PRO A 67 0.12 6.48 -6.82
C PRO A 67 -1.35 6.21 -7.16
N THR A 68 -2.26 7.03 -6.64
CA THR A 68 -3.70 6.95 -6.96
C THR A 68 -4.06 7.90 -8.11
N CYS A 69 -3.27 7.85 -9.19
CA CYS A 69 -3.49 8.58 -10.44
C CYS A 69 -4.51 7.86 -11.34
N VAL A 70 -4.78 8.39 -12.54
CA VAL A 70 -5.77 7.79 -13.46
C VAL A 70 -5.36 6.36 -13.86
N PRO A 71 -6.26 5.36 -13.81
CA PRO A 71 -7.64 5.42 -13.30
C PRO A 71 -7.70 5.42 -11.75
N VAL A 72 -8.21 6.53 -11.19
CA VAL A 72 -8.07 6.86 -9.75
C VAL A 72 -8.71 5.82 -8.84
N ASN A 73 -9.92 5.36 -9.20
CA ASN A 73 -10.68 4.43 -8.37
C ASN A 73 -10.09 3.03 -8.38
N ASP A 74 -9.70 2.53 -9.56
CA ASP A 74 -9.04 1.23 -9.70
C ASP A 74 -7.72 1.20 -8.92
N ASN A 75 -6.88 2.22 -9.07
CA ASN A 75 -5.59 2.30 -8.36
C ASN A 75 -5.78 2.40 -6.83
N LEU A 76 -6.80 3.14 -6.38
CA LEU A 76 -7.18 3.19 -4.96
C LEU A 76 -7.68 1.84 -4.47
N MET A 77 -8.60 1.19 -5.19
CA MET A 77 -9.13 -0.11 -4.79
C MET A 77 -8.04 -1.19 -4.80
N GLU A 78 -7.10 -1.15 -5.75
CA GLU A 78 -5.98 -2.08 -5.80
C GLU A 78 -5.09 -1.94 -4.56
N LEU A 79 -4.80 -0.70 -4.13
CA LEU A 79 -4.09 -0.46 -2.87
C LEU A 79 -4.85 -1.06 -1.68
N LEU A 80 -6.15 -0.77 -1.55
CA LEU A 80 -6.96 -1.22 -0.41
C LEU A 80 -7.03 -2.74 -0.33
N VAL A 81 -7.24 -3.42 -1.46
CA VAL A 81 -7.25 -4.89 -1.55
C VAL A 81 -5.87 -5.47 -1.23
N MET A 82 -4.78 -4.82 -1.69
CA MET A 82 -3.43 -5.28 -1.38
C MET A 82 -3.12 -5.19 0.11
N VAL A 83 -3.54 -4.10 0.76
CA VAL A 83 -3.38 -3.91 2.21
C VAL A 83 -4.15 -4.97 2.98
N ASP A 84 -5.40 -5.27 2.62
CA ASP A 84 -6.18 -6.33 3.28
C ASP A 84 -5.46 -7.69 3.19
N ALA A 85 -4.96 -8.05 2.00
CA ALA A 85 -4.21 -9.29 1.79
C ALA A 85 -2.94 -9.36 2.65
N LEU A 86 -2.18 -8.26 2.74
CA LEU A 86 -0.96 -8.16 3.54
C LEU A 86 -1.24 -8.22 5.05
N ARG A 87 -2.30 -7.55 5.51
CA ARG A 87 -2.73 -7.56 6.91
C ARG A 87 -3.15 -8.96 7.34
N ARG A 88 -3.97 -9.65 6.53
CA ARG A 88 -4.35 -11.06 6.76
C ARG A 88 -3.15 -12.01 6.72
N SER A 89 -2.13 -11.66 5.94
CA SER A 89 -0.85 -12.38 5.87
C SER A 89 0.11 -12.06 7.03
N SER A 90 -0.38 -11.36 8.08
CA SER A 90 0.36 -11.06 9.31
C SER A 90 1.60 -10.18 9.10
N ALA A 91 1.54 -9.22 8.17
CA ALA A 91 2.50 -8.13 8.10
C ALA A 91 2.63 -7.42 9.47
N ASN A 92 3.83 -6.93 9.80
CA ASN A 92 4.06 -6.22 11.07
C ASN A 92 3.52 -4.78 11.01
N SER A 93 3.82 -4.09 9.92
CA SER A 93 3.31 -2.76 9.60
C SER A 93 3.11 -2.69 8.09
N ILE A 94 2.21 -1.81 7.67
CA ILE A 94 1.96 -1.54 6.26
C ILE A 94 2.05 -0.03 6.08
N THR A 95 2.80 0.43 5.10
CA THR A 95 2.98 1.85 4.81
C THR A 95 2.71 2.09 3.34
N ALA A 96 1.69 2.90 3.04
CA ALA A 96 1.39 3.32 1.68
C ALA A 96 2.27 4.51 1.29
N VAL A 97 3.07 4.32 0.25
CA VAL A 97 3.85 5.37 -0.42
C VAL A 97 3.04 5.84 -1.62
N LEU A 98 2.49 7.05 -1.52
CA LEU A 98 1.57 7.63 -2.49
C LEU A 98 2.20 8.86 -3.20
N PRO A 99 3.06 8.68 -4.23
CA PRO A 99 3.70 9.80 -4.92
C PRO A 99 2.72 10.83 -5.48
N TYR A 100 1.52 10.37 -5.85
CA TYR A 100 0.39 11.21 -6.21
C TYR A 100 -0.84 10.75 -5.42
N PHE A 101 -1.45 11.68 -4.68
CA PHE A 101 -2.66 11.44 -3.91
C PHE A 101 -3.89 11.92 -4.67
N GLY A 102 -4.58 10.99 -5.34
CA GLY A 102 -5.89 11.20 -5.94
C GLY A 102 -6.89 11.73 -4.91
N TYR A 103 -7.92 12.44 -5.38
CA TYR A 103 -8.92 13.13 -4.55
C TYR A 103 -8.41 14.25 -3.63
N ALA A 104 -7.09 14.55 -3.60
CA ALA A 104 -6.52 15.64 -2.80
C ALA A 104 -7.20 17.01 -3.00
N ARG A 105 -7.72 17.29 -4.21
CA ARG A 105 -8.38 18.56 -4.53
C ARG A 105 -9.75 18.76 -3.85
N GLN A 106 -10.35 17.69 -3.30
CA GLN A 106 -11.64 17.71 -2.61
C GLN A 106 -11.44 17.47 -1.11
N ASP A 107 -10.63 18.34 -0.48
CA ASP A 107 -10.17 18.30 0.90
C ASP A 107 -11.01 19.14 1.88
N ARG A 108 -11.95 19.95 1.36
CA ARG A 108 -12.86 20.79 2.13
C ARG A 108 -14.22 20.91 1.47
N LYS A 109 -15.20 21.42 2.21
CA LYS A 109 -16.51 21.77 1.64
C LYS A 109 -16.40 23.10 0.90
N ALA A 110 -16.27 23.05 -0.42
CA ALA A 110 -16.29 24.24 -1.28
C ALA A 110 -17.72 24.76 -1.56
N ALA A 111 -18.75 23.94 -1.31
CA ALA A 111 -20.16 24.28 -1.46
C ALA A 111 -21.04 23.49 -0.46
N PRO A 112 -22.32 23.86 -0.28
CA PRO A 112 -23.27 23.04 0.49
C PRO A 112 -23.42 21.63 -0.12
N ARG A 113 -23.54 20.61 0.74
CA ARG A 113 -23.84 19.21 0.38
C ARG A 113 -22.83 18.53 -0.56
N VAL A 114 -21.55 18.92 -0.53
CA VAL A 114 -20.46 18.21 -1.23
C VAL A 114 -19.65 17.32 -0.27
N PRO A 115 -19.03 16.23 -0.75
CA PRO A 115 -18.19 15.38 0.08
C PRO A 115 -16.81 16.01 0.33
N ILE A 116 -16.12 15.49 1.34
CA ILE A 116 -14.69 15.71 1.58
C ILE A 116 -13.98 14.40 1.22
N THR A 117 -13.76 14.19 -0.08
CA THR A 117 -13.31 12.90 -0.61
C THR A 117 -11.90 12.54 -0.16
N ALA A 118 -11.02 13.53 0.03
CA ALA A 118 -9.69 13.26 0.59
C ALA A 118 -9.76 12.66 2.01
N LYS A 119 -10.67 13.14 2.86
CA LYS A 119 -10.90 12.60 4.21
C LYS A 119 -11.55 11.21 4.15
N MET A 120 -12.51 11.01 3.26
CA MET A 120 -13.12 9.70 3.05
C MET A 120 -12.07 8.66 2.65
N VAL A 121 -11.20 8.98 1.68
CA VAL A 121 -10.11 8.11 1.24
C VAL A 121 -9.14 7.81 2.39
N ALA A 122 -8.75 8.82 3.17
CA ALA A 122 -7.89 8.61 4.33
C ALA A 122 -8.52 7.66 5.37
N ASN A 123 -9.83 7.77 5.60
CA ASN A 123 -10.55 6.86 6.50
C ASN A 123 -10.57 5.42 5.95
N LEU A 124 -10.77 5.24 4.63
CA LEU A 124 -10.72 3.92 4.00
C LEU A 124 -9.34 3.28 4.16
N MET A 125 -8.26 4.05 3.93
CA MET A 125 -6.88 3.59 4.11
C MET A 125 -6.60 3.15 5.55
N GLN A 126 -7.05 3.94 6.52
CA GLN A 126 -6.92 3.61 7.94
C GLN A 126 -7.69 2.33 8.31
N GLU A 127 -8.92 2.17 7.80
CA GLU A 127 -9.78 1.02 8.13
C GLU A 127 -9.19 -0.31 7.63
N VAL A 128 -8.65 -0.32 6.40
CA VAL A 128 -8.01 -1.53 5.86
C VAL A 128 -6.71 -1.88 6.60
N GLY A 129 -6.06 -0.91 7.24
CA GLY A 129 -4.92 -1.12 8.13
C GLY A 129 -3.58 -0.61 7.59
N ILE A 130 -3.59 0.51 6.86
CA ILE A 130 -2.40 1.35 6.66
C ILE A 130 -2.09 2.11 7.96
#